data_AF-A0AAJ1BGG0-F1
#
_entry.id   AF-A0AAJ1BGG0-F1
#
_cell.length_a   1.000
_cell.length_b   1.000
_cell.length_c   1.000
_cell.angle_alpha   90.00
_cell.angle_beta   90.00
_cell.angle_gamma   90.00
#
_symmetry.space_group_name_H-M   'P 1'
#
loop_
_entity.id
_entity.type
_entity.pdbx_description
1 polymer ?
#
loop_
_entity_poly.entity_id
_entity_poly.type
_entity_poly.pdbx_seq_one_letter_code
_entity_poly.pdbx_strand_id
1 'polypeptide(L)'
;MQDVQATAPLHGSLSLIEVSGEYQRWQLDVSHSGKGSISAHFRSGMSADLKLSGANGERIWAWSDEMMFTQALRKETISAGSSLQFRFDVPAPFGWLRR
;
A
#
# COMPACT_ATOMS: atom_id res chain seq x y z
N MET A 1 -6.27 33.19 -16.55
CA MET A 1 -6.27 31.73 -16.81
C MET A 1 -5.65 31.10 -15.58
N GLN A 2 -6.45 30.50 -14.69
CA GLN A 2 -5.97 29.90 -13.45
C GLN A 2 -5.43 28.51 -13.76
N ASP A 3 -4.21 28.23 -13.29
CA ASP A 3 -3.61 26.90 -13.31
C ASP A 3 -4.55 25.91 -12.62
N VAL A 4 -5.16 25.02 -13.39
CA VAL A 4 -5.85 23.86 -12.84
C VAL A 4 -4.74 22.93 -12.34
N GLN A 5 -4.42 23.01 -11.06
CA GLN A 5 -3.60 22.00 -10.39
C GLN A 5 -4.23 20.64 -10.68
N ALA A 6 -3.55 19.82 -11.48
CA ALA A 6 -3.96 18.46 -11.74
C ALA A 6 -3.91 17.69 -10.41
N THR A 7 -5.04 17.56 -9.74
CA THR A 7 -5.18 16.73 -8.54
C THR A 7 -4.77 15.30 -8.91
N ALA A 8 -3.84 14.72 -8.15
CA ALA A 8 -3.45 13.32 -8.34
C ALA A 8 -4.72 12.46 -8.28
N PRO A 9 -5.01 11.64 -9.31
CA PRO A 9 -6.32 10.99 -9.42
C PRO A 9 -6.52 9.87 -8.37
N LEU A 10 -5.43 9.34 -7.81
CA LEU A 10 -5.46 8.30 -6.77
C LEU A 10 -5.13 8.90 -5.40
N HIS A 11 -5.94 8.56 -4.41
CA HIS A 11 -5.73 8.93 -3.00
C HIS A 11 -5.67 7.68 -2.14
N GLY A 12 -4.63 7.55 -1.32
CA GLY A 12 -4.46 6.45 -0.38
C GLY A 12 -4.77 6.89 1.05
N SER A 13 -5.44 6.04 1.82
CA SER A 13 -5.61 6.16 3.27
C SER A 13 -5.18 4.86 3.93
N LEU A 14 -4.31 4.95 4.93
CA LEU A 14 -3.83 3.80 5.69
C LEU A 14 -4.46 3.84 7.09
N SER A 15 -5.08 2.74 7.50
CA SER A 15 -5.74 2.62 8.80
C SER A 15 -5.35 1.34 9.53
N LEU A 16 -5.18 1.42 10.85
CA LEU A 16 -5.03 0.26 11.71
C LEU A 16 -6.42 -0.30 12.00
N ILE A 17 -6.67 -1.54 11.60
CA ILE A 17 -8.01 -2.15 11.70
C ILE A 17 -8.08 -3.26 12.76
N GLU A 18 -6.94 -3.83 13.16
CA GLU A 18 -6.89 -4.88 14.18
C GLU A 18 -5.55 -4.86 14.91
N VAL A 19 -5.57 -5.14 16.21
CA VAL A 19 -4.38 -5.36 17.02
C VAL A 19 -4.54 -6.69 17.75
N SER A 20 -3.57 -7.58 17.57
CA SER A 20 -3.41 -8.81 18.34
C SER A 20 -2.10 -8.77 19.13
N GLY A 21 -1.85 -9.80 19.94
CA GLY A 21 -0.56 -9.94 20.64
C GLY A 21 0.63 -10.18 19.70
N GLU A 22 0.37 -10.74 18.52
CA GLU A 22 1.41 -11.20 17.58
C GLU A 22 1.56 -10.26 16.37
N TYR A 23 0.49 -9.57 15.97
CA TYR A 23 0.48 -8.71 14.79
C TYR A 23 -0.48 -7.52 14.92
N GLN A 24 -0.25 -6.50 14.08
CA GLN A 24 -1.15 -5.41 13.79
C GLN A 24 -1.60 -5.50 12.33
N ARG A 25 -2.91 -5.50 12.08
CA ARG A 25 -3.44 -5.50 10.72
C ARG A 25 -3.73 -4.10 10.25
N TRP A 26 -3.06 -3.72 9.17
CA TRP A 26 -3.24 -2.43 8.52
C TRP A 26 -4.00 -2.60 7.21
N GLN A 27 -4.92 -1.67 6.92
CA GLN A 27 -5.64 -1.60 5.66
C GLN A 27 -5.26 -0.33 4.91
N LEU A 28 -4.86 -0.49 3.65
CA LEU A 28 -4.70 0.59 2.68
C LEU A 28 -5.92 0.63 1.77
N ASP A 29 -6.68 1.72 1.85
CA ASP A 29 -7.76 2.05 0.93
C ASP A 29 -7.24 3.04 -0.11
N VAL A 30 -7.30 2.68 -1.40
CA VAL A 30 -6.90 3.55 -2.52
C VAL A 30 -8.13 3.89 -3.34
N SER A 31 -8.53 5.16 -3.36
CA SER A 31 -9.68 5.64 -4.13
C SER A 31 -9.25 6.39 -5.39
N HIS A 32 -10.01 6.21 -6.47
CA HIS A 32 -9.82 6.93 -7.73
C HIS A 32 -10.89 8.01 -7.89
N SER A 33 -10.55 9.26 -7.56
CA SER A 33 -11.44 10.43 -7.64
C SER A 33 -11.39 11.15 -9.00
N GLY A 34 -10.47 10.73 -9.87
CA GLY A 34 -10.27 11.29 -11.20
C GLY A 34 -11.34 10.92 -12.23
N LYS A 35 -11.15 11.43 -13.45
CA LYS A 35 -11.94 11.06 -14.64
C LYS A 35 -11.16 10.06 -15.50
N GLY A 36 -11.88 9.19 -16.22
CA GLY A 36 -11.28 8.17 -17.07
C GLY A 36 -10.91 6.90 -16.30
N SER A 37 -10.15 6.01 -16.94
CA SER A 37 -9.62 4.81 -16.28
C SER A 37 -8.09 4.86 -16.25
N ILE A 38 -7.51 4.33 -15.18
CA ILE A 38 -6.06 4.19 -15.02
C ILE A 38 -5.69 2.75 -15.33
N SER A 39 -4.68 2.56 -16.19
CA SER A 39 -4.14 1.24 -16.48
C SER A 39 -2.87 1.00 -15.66
N ALA A 40 -2.98 0.25 -14.57
CA ALA A 40 -1.85 -0.19 -13.77
C ALA A 40 -1.19 -1.43 -14.40
N HIS A 41 0.14 -1.45 -14.46
CA HIS A 41 0.92 -2.57 -14.99
C HIS A 41 1.85 -3.09 -13.91
N PHE A 42 1.67 -4.35 -13.53
CA PHE A 42 2.45 -5.02 -12.50
C PHE A 42 3.37 -6.05 -13.15
N ARG A 43 4.59 -6.16 -12.61
CA ARG A 43 5.60 -7.12 -13.08
C ARG A 43 5.61 -8.41 -12.27
N SER A 44 4.74 -8.52 -11.26
CA SER A 44 4.59 -9.69 -10.40
C SER A 44 3.16 -9.77 -9.85
N GLY A 45 2.91 -10.81 -9.05
CA GLY A 45 1.70 -10.96 -8.25
C GLY A 45 1.53 -9.95 -7.12
N MET A 46 2.50 -9.07 -6.87
CA MET A 46 2.41 -8.03 -5.84
C MET A 46 1.72 -6.77 -6.39
N SER A 47 0.63 -6.35 -5.74
CA SER A 47 -0.12 -5.14 -6.12
C SER A 47 0.12 -3.95 -5.17
N ALA A 48 0.55 -4.21 -3.94
CA ALA A 48 0.88 -3.19 -2.95
C ALA A 48 1.91 -3.74 -1.95
N ASP A 49 2.61 -2.86 -1.25
CA ASP A 49 3.61 -3.19 -0.24
C ASP A 49 3.57 -2.14 0.89
N LEU A 50 3.82 -2.56 2.12
CA LEU A 50 3.87 -1.69 3.29
C LEU A 50 5.26 -1.75 3.90
N LYS A 51 5.90 -0.59 4.07
CA LYS A 51 7.28 -0.46 4.55
C LYS A 51 7.32 0.29 5.87
N LEU A 52 8.05 -0.26 6.83
CA LEU A 52 8.40 0.41 8.08
C LEU A 52 9.78 1.04 7.93
N SER A 53 9.85 2.35 8.14
CA SER A 53 11.11 3.10 8.13
C SER A 53 11.39 3.70 9.51
N GLY A 54 12.66 3.70 9.91
CA GLY A 54 13.14 4.42 11.08
C GLY A 54 13.05 5.93 10.89
N ALA A 55 13.21 6.68 11.99
CA ALA A 55 13.13 8.14 11.96
C ALA A 55 14.20 8.81 11.06
N ASN A 56 15.31 8.12 10.82
CA ASN A 56 16.39 8.51 9.90
C ASN A 56 16.12 8.13 8.43
N GLY A 57 14.98 7.49 8.12
CA GLY A 57 14.65 6.98 6.79
C GLY A 57 15.21 5.59 6.47
N GLU A 58 15.90 4.95 7.40
CA GLU A 58 16.36 3.56 7.26
C GLU A 58 15.18 2.61 7.11
N ARG A 59 15.23 1.70 6.14
CA ARG A 59 14.21 0.65 5.98
C ARG A 59 14.42 -0.43 7.04
N ILE A 60 13.48 -0.54 7.97
CA ILE A 60 13.50 -1.55 9.04
C ILE A 60 12.89 -2.87 8.57
N TRP A 61 11.76 -2.79 7.85
CA TRP A 61 11.00 -3.96 7.41
C TRP A 61 10.09 -3.60 6.23
N ALA A 62 9.75 -4.57 5.39
CA ALA A 62 8.60 -4.48 4.48
C ALA A 62 7.78 -5.76 4.51
N TRP A 63 6.47 -5.64 4.25
CA TRP A 63 5.57 -6.78 4.12
C TRP A 63 6.05 -7.78 3.06
N SER A 64 6.60 -7.27 1.96
CA SER A 64 7.20 -8.08 0.91
C SER A 64 8.44 -8.89 1.32
N ASP A 65 9.07 -8.65 2.48
CA ASP A 65 10.19 -9.47 2.97
C ASP A 65 9.76 -10.89 3.37
N GLU A 66 8.50 -11.05 3.79
CA GLU A 66 7.96 -12.32 4.32
C GLU A 66 7.08 -13.05 3.30
N MET A 67 6.75 -12.40 2.19
CA MET A 67 5.81 -12.90 1.21
C MET A 67 6.50 -13.34 -0.07
N MET A 68 6.02 -14.43 -0.66
CA MET A 68 6.43 -14.86 -2.01
C MET A 68 5.35 -14.49 -3.02
N PHE A 69 5.76 -13.88 -4.13
CA PHE A 69 4.86 -13.49 -5.22
C PHE A 69 5.21 -14.24 -6.50
N THR A 70 4.17 -14.66 -7.23
CA THR A 70 4.34 -15.23 -8.56
C THR A 70 4.93 -14.18 -9.51
N GLN A 71 5.81 -14.61 -10.42
CA GLN A 71 6.36 -13.76 -11.47
C GLN A 71 5.41 -13.77 -12.67
N ALA A 72 4.32 -13.01 -12.55
CA ALA A 72 3.31 -12.87 -13.59
C ALA A 72 3.09 -11.39 -13.93
N LEU A 73 3.22 -11.04 -15.21
CA LEU A 73 2.84 -9.72 -15.71
C LEU A 73 1.32 -9.59 -15.62
N ARG A 74 0.84 -8.52 -15.00
CA ARG A 74 -0.60 -8.25 -14.88
C ARG A 74 -0.89 -6.81 -15.28
N LYS A 75 -2.06 -6.63 -15.88
CA LYS A 75 -2.63 -5.33 -16.20
C LYS A 75 -3.96 -5.22 -15.47
N GLU A 76 -4.11 -4.18 -14.67
CA GLU A 76 -5.35 -3.90 -13.95
C GLU A 76 -5.89 -2.54 -14.38
N THR A 77 -7.20 -2.50 -14.63
CA THR A 77 -7.90 -1.25 -14.96
C THR A 77 -8.59 -0.73 -13.70
N ILE A 78 -8.20 0.46 -13.26
CA ILE A 78 -8.81 1.17 -12.13
C ILE A 78 -9.79 2.19 -12.71
N SER A 79 -11.08 1.89 -12.61
CA SER A 79 -12.16 2.74 -13.12
C SER A 79 -12.33 4.00 -12.29
N ALA A 80 -12.83 5.09 -12.89
CA ALA A 80 -13.25 6.29 -12.16
C ALA A 80 -14.26 5.92 -11.06
N GLY A 81 -14.08 6.48 -9.86
CA GLY A 81 -14.94 6.25 -8.71
C GLY A 81 -14.75 4.89 -8.02
N SER A 82 -13.82 4.05 -8.49
CA SER A 82 -13.52 2.78 -7.83
C SER A 82 -12.56 2.93 -6.65
N SER A 83 -12.55 1.93 -5.77
CA SER A 83 -11.62 1.82 -4.66
C SER A 83 -10.97 0.43 -4.66
N LEU A 84 -9.68 0.40 -4.31
CA LEU A 84 -8.90 -0.81 -4.06
C LEU A 84 -8.61 -0.91 -2.57
N GLN A 85 -8.61 -2.13 -2.04
CA GLN A 85 -8.31 -2.39 -0.63
C GLN A 85 -7.17 -3.41 -0.53
N PHE A 86 -6.16 -3.09 0.27
CA PHE A 86 -5.04 -3.98 0.56
C PHE A 86 -4.89 -4.13 2.06
N ARG A 87 -4.55 -5.33 2.53
CA ARG A 87 -4.34 -5.61 3.95
C ARG A 87 -2.96 -6.16 4.18
N PHE A 88 -2.33 -5.71 5.26
CA PHE A 88 -0.98 -6.06 5.65
C PHE A 88 -1.00 -6.48 7.11
N ASP A 89 -0.53 -7.68 7.38
CA ASP A 89 -0.24 -8.11 8.75
C ASP A 89 1.20 -7.70 9.04
N VAL A 90 1.35 -6.76 9.97
CA VAL A 90 2.64 -6.25 10.44
C VAL A 90 2.94 -6.95 11.75
N PRO A 91 4.07 -7.66 11.89
CA PRO A 91 4.44 -8.26 13.16
C PRO A 91 4.41 -7.22 14.28
N ALA A 92 3.77 -7.54 15.40
CA ALA A 92 3.85 -6.69 16.58
C ALA A 92 5.34 -6.55 16.95
N PRO A 93 5.81 -5.38 17.40
CA PRO A 93 7.22 -5.18 17.64
C PRO A 93 7.72 -6.12 18.75
N PHE A 94 8.25 -7.27 18.37
CA PHE A 94 9.13 -8.08 19.21
C PHE A 94 10.48 -7.38 19.27
N GLY A 95 10.61 -6.43 20.20
CA GLY A 95 11.91 -5.98 20.71
C GLY A 95 12.79 -5.08 19.84
N TRP A 96 12.37 -4.63 18.65
CA TRP A 96 13.20 -3.74 17.81
C TRP A 96 13.44 -2.34 18.40
N LEU A 97 12.76 -1.98 19.48
CA LEU A 97 12.99 -0.73 20.24
C LEU A 97 14.02 -0.89 21.39
N ARG A 98 14.72 -2.03 21.50
CA ARG A 98 15.79 -2.25 22.48
C ARG A 98 17.11 -2.61 21.80
N ARG A 99 17.74 -1.65 21.12
CA ARG A 99 19.20 -1.58 21.01
C ARG A 99 19.67 -0.14 20.93
#